data_AF-A0A101JU43-F1
#
_entry.id   AF-A0A101JU43-F1
#
_cell.length_a   1.000
_cell.length_b   1.000
_cell.length_c   1.000
_cell.angle_alpha   90.00
_cell.angle_beta   90.00
_cell.angle_gamma   90.00
#
_symmetry.space_group_name_H-M   'P 1'
#
loop_
_entity.id
_entity.type
_entity.pdbx_description
1 polymer ?
#
loop_
_entity_poly.entity_id
_entity_poly.type
_entity_poly.pdbx_seq_one_letter_code
_entity_poly.pdbx_strand_id
1 'polypeptide(L)'
;MALPVHANQEAGGAQGSLDPVLEPGTFAVDPLPLGPPGRRWDELGAGEAEALGWYAPRPGISGGPAGHVLVAPGDVHGAVIDLALVLDSRCCGVAGDVPNMVCAACRTPVAIRIDDCGLGPP
;
A
#
# COMPACT_ATOMS: atom_id res chain seq x y z
N MET A 1 -12.71 6.18 8.44
CA MET A 1 -13.45 6.83 7.32
C MET A 1 -13.33 5.96 6.07
N ALA A 2 -14.14 6.23 5.03
CA ALA A 2 -13.96 5.59 3.72
C ALA A 2 -12.71 6.15 3.03
N LEU A 3 -12.01 5.31 2.26
CA LEU A 3 -10.87 5.75 1.47
C LEU A 3 -11.29 6.73 0.37
N PRO A 4 -10.49 7.77 0.10
CA PRO A 4 -10.68 8.58 -1.11
C PRO A 4 -10.63 7.69 -2.35
N VAL A 5 -11.41 8.04 -3.37
CA VAL A 5 -11.49 7.30 -4.64
C VAL A 5 -10.12 7.10 -5.30
N HIS A 6 -9.17 8.00 -5.01
CA HIS A 6 -7.83 7.96 -5.57
C HIS A 6 -6.77 7.25 -4.71
N ALA A 7 -7.15 6.64 -3.59
CA ALA A 7 -6.20 5.98 -2.67
C ALA A 7 -5.40 4.83 -3.31
N ASN A 8 -5.96 4.20 -4.35
CA ASN A 8 -5.36 3.08 -5.07
C ASN A 8 -5.03 3.46 -6.54
N GLN A 9 -4.76 4.74 -6.83
CA GLN A 9 -4.31 5.14 -8.16
C GLN A 9 -2.82 4.87 -8.32
N GLU A 10 -2.50 3.94 -9.22
CA GLU A 10 -1.14 3.56 -9.61
C GLU A 10 -0.64 4.35 -10.84
N ALA A 11 -1.45 5.26 -11.40
CA ALA A 11 -1.14 5.97 -12.63
C ALA A 11 -1.23 7.49 -12.43
N GLY A 12 -0.09 8.19 -12.49
CA GLY A 12 -0.10 9.65 -12.38
C GLY A 12 1.24 10.40 -12.33
N GLY A 13 2.39 9.80 -12.67
CA GLY A 13 3.69 10.49 -12.62
C GLY A 13 3.85 11.72 -13.53
N ALA A 14 2.85 12.05 -14.36
CA ALA A 14 2.89 13.18 -15.28
C ALA A 14 2.02 14.39 -14.85
N GLN A 15 1.23 14.29 -13.77
CA GLN A 15 0.27 15.34 -13.38
C GLN A 15 0.60 16.08 -12.06
N GLY A 16 1.73 15.79 -11.42
CA GLY A 16 2.18 16.43 -10.19
C GLY A 16 1.97 15.58 -8.93
N SER A 17 2.44 16.10 -7.78
CA SER A 17 2.21 15.45 -6.49
C SER A 17 0.71 15.33 -6.22
N LEU A 18 0.25 14.14 -5.87
CA LEU A 18 -1.08 13.98 -5.30
C LEU A 18 -1.11 14.62 -3.91
N ASP A 19 -2.27 15.15 -3.53
CA ASP A 19 -2.49 15.56 -2.14
C ASP A 19 -2.41 14.32 -1.22
N PRO A 20 -2.02 14.49 0.05
CA PRO A 20 -2.03 13.41 1.01
C PRO A 20 -3.40 12.71 1.05
N VAL A 21 -3.40 11.38 0.99
CA VAL A 21 -4.63 10.56 1.02
C VAL A 21 -5.40 10.71 2.34
N LEU A 22 -4.72 11.11 3.43
CA LEU A 22 -5.31 11.25 4.76
C LEU A 22 -4.84 12.53 5.46
N GLU A 23 -5.77 13.17 6.17
CA GLU A 23 -5.47 14.25 7.10
C GLU A 23 -4.66 13.72 8.30
N PRO A 24 -3.64 14.44 8.78
CA PRO A 24 -2.86 14.04 9.96
C PRO A 24 -3.75 13.81 11.20
N GLY A 25 -3.42 12.79 11.99
CA GLY A 25 -4.19 12.40 13.18
C GLY A 25 -5.49 11.65 12.84
N THR A 26 -5.70 11.22 11.60
CA THR A 26 -6.84 10.42 11.18
C THR A 26 -6.42 9.06 10.63
N PHE A 27 -7.39 8.15 10.50
CA PHE A 27 -7.17 6.83 9.91
C PHE A 27 -8.31 6.42 8.98
N ALA A 28 -7.96 5.60 8.01
CA ALA A 28 -8.93 4.89 7.17
C ALA A 28 -8.62 3.40 7.18
N VAL A 29 -9.64 2.60 6.85
CA VAL A 29 -9.49 1.15 6.70
C VAL A 29 -9.71 0.84 5.23
N ASP A 30 -8.71 0.22 4.60
CA ASP A 30 -8.85 -0.32 3.25
C ASP A 30 -9.62 -1.64 3.30
N PRO A 31 -10.83 -1.72 2.73
CA PRO A 31 -11.59 -2.96 2.68
C PRO A 31 -10.99 -3.98 1.70
N LEU A 32 -10.08 -3.58 0.81
CA LEU A 32 -9.52 -4.47 -0.20
C LEU A 32 -8.32 -5.28 0.35
N PRO A 33 -8.13 -6.50 -0.16
CA PRO A 33 -6.95 -7.28 0.16
C PRO A 33 -5.69 -6.61 -0.41
N LEU A 34 -4.59 -6.67 0.35
CA LEU A 34 -3.27 -6.22 -0.09
C LEU A 34 -2.20 -7.27 0.23
N GLY A 35 -1.24 -7.43 -0.67
CA GLY A 35 -0.12 -8.35 -0.51
C GLY A 35 -0.34 -9.73 -1.13
N PRO A 36 0.63 -10.64 -0.96
CA PRO A 36 0.66 -11.92 -1.65
C PRO A 36 -0.40 -12.91 -1.13
N PRO A 37 -0.78 -13.92 -1.94
CA PRO A 37 -0.32 -14.14 -3.32
C PRO A 37 -1.03 -13.21 -4.30
N GLY A 38 -0.28 -12.67 -5.27
CA GLY A 38 -0.89 -12.02 -6.43
C GLY A 38 -1.45 -13.07 -7.39
N ARG A 39 -2.70 -12.90 -7.84
CA ARG A 39 -3.37 -13.78 -8.79
C ARG A 39 -3.90 -13.01 -9.98
N ARG A 40 -3.99 -13.66 -11.15
CA ARG A 40 -4.64 -13.06 -12.31
C ARG A 40 -6.16 -13.15 -12.18
N TRP A 41 -6.87 -12.17 -12.74
CA TRP A 41 -8.33 -12.20 -12.78
C TRP A 41 -8.89 -13.49 -13.39
N ASP A 42 -8.29 -13.94 -14.49
CA ASP A 42 -8.72 -15.14 -15.23
C ASP A 42 -8.51 -16.45 -14.46
N GLU A 43 -7.72 -16.42 -13.36
CA GLU A 43 -7.48 -17.56 -12.48
C GLU A 43 -8.49 -17.63 -11.33
N LEU A 44 -9.34 -16.62 -11.18
CA LEU A 44 -10.34 -16.58 -10.13
C LEU A 44 -11.56 -17.41 -10.49
N GLY A 45 -12.07 -18.17 -9.51
CA GLY A 45 -13.34 -18.86 -9.62
C GLY A 45 -14.52 -17.90 -9.72
N ALA A 46 -15.67 -18.41 -10.17
CA ALA A 46 -16.90 -17.63 -10.18
C ALA A 46 -17.24 -17.10 -8.77
N GLY A 47 -17.48 -15.79 -8.65
CA GLY A 47 -17.79 -15.11 -7.39
C GLY A 47 -16.59 -14.87 -6.46
N GLU A 48 -15.40 -15.38 -6.78
CA GLU A 48 -14.21 -15.20 -5.95
C GLU A 48 -13.74 -13.74 -5.94
N ALA A 49 -13.80 -13.06 -7.09
CA ALA A 49 -13.47 -11.63 -7.19
C ALA A 49 -14.39 -10.77 -6.30
N GLU A 50 -15.70 -11.02 -6.34
CA GLU A 50 -16.70 -10.28 -5.56
C GLU A 50 -16.54 -10.52 -4.06
N ALA A 51 -16.22 -11.76 -3.66
CA ALA A 51 -15.91 -12.10 -2.27
C ALA A 51 -14.66 -11.37 -1.74
N LEU A 52 -13.73 -11.02 -2.63
CA LEU A 52 -12.55 -10.19 -2.33
C LEU A 52 -12.81 -8.68 -2.48
N GLY A 53 -14.03 -8.27 -2.83
CA GLY A 53 -14.42 -6.86 -2.99
C GLY A 53 -14.14 -6.26 -4.37
N TRP A 54 -13.80 -7.08 -5.37
CA TRP A 54 -13.50 -6.64 -6.73
C TRP A 54 -14.68 -6.86 -7.68
N TYR A 55 -15.10 -5.79 -8.36
CA TYR A 55 -16.29 -5.80 -9.25
C TYR A 55 -15.98 -5.50 -10.72
N ALA A 56 -14.70 -5.31 -11.09
CA ALA A 56 -14.28 -5.05 -12.46
C ALA A 56 -12.90 -5.69 -12.75
N PRO A 57 -12.68 -6.22 -13.97
CA PRO A 57 -11.43 -6.89 -14.33
C PRO A 57 -10.16 -6.06 -14.07
N ARG A 58 -9.12 -6.74 -13.56
CA ARG A 58 -7.81 -6.17 -13.21
C ARG A 58 -6.69 -7.09 -13.69
N PRO A 59 -5.51 -6.56 -14.06
CA PRO A 59 -4.37 -7.39 -14.44
C PRO A 59 -3.87 -8.32 -13.33
N GLY A 60 -3.97 -7.88 -12.07
CA GLY A 60 -3.61 -8.64 -10.89
C GLY A 60 -4.52 -8.30 -9.71
N ILE A 61 -4.74 -9.30 -8.85
CA ILE A 61 -5.51 -9.21 -7.62
C ILE A 61 -4.64 -9.68 -6.47
N SER A 62 -4.55 -8.85 -5.44
CA SER A 62 -3.93 -9.21 -4.17
C SER A 62 -4.79 -10.23 -3.43
N GLY A 63 -4.17 -11.31 -2.96
CA GLY A 63 -4.80 -12.36 -2.16
C GLY A 63 -4.49 -12.29 -0.67
N GLY A 64 -3.77 -11.26 -0.23
CA GLY A 64 -3.44 -11.04 1.18
C GLY A 64 -4.66 -10.61 2.02
N PRO A 65 -4.45 -10.34 3.32
CA PRO A 65 -5.53 -9.95 4.22
C PRO A 65 -6.18 -8.62 3.78
N ALA A 66 -7.46 -8.43 4.10
CA ALA A 66 -8.16 -7.16 3.96
C ALA A 66 -8.14 -6.38 5.30
N GLY A 67 -8.64 -5.14 5.28
CA GLY A 67 -8.81 -4.35 6.51
C GLY A 67 -7.53 -3.63 6.95
N HIS A 68 -6.67 -3.26 6.01
CA HIS A 68 -5.44 -2.53 6.31
C HIS A 68 -5.75 -1.14 6.88
N VAL A 69 -5.07 -0.76 7.96
CA VAL A 69 -5.21 0.57 8.55
C VAL A 69 -4.22 1.51 7.89
N LEU A 70 -4.74 2.49 7.17
CA LEU A 70 -3.94 3.56 6.59
C LEU A 70 -3.89 4.74 7.58
N VAL A 71 -2.70 5.31 7.72
CA VAL A 71 -2.39 6.48 8.54
C VAL A 71 -1.53 7.45 7.74
N ALA A 72 -1.53 8.73 8.11
CA ALA A 72 -0.65 9.68 7.47
C ALA A 72 0.83 9.35 7.77
N PRO A 73 1.76 9.61 6.84
CA PRO A 73 3.20 9.37 7.02
C PRO A 73 3.76 9.85 8.37
N GLY A 74 3.30 11.01 8.84
CA GLY A 74 3.78 11.66 10.06
C GLY A 74 3.22 11.11 11.37
N ASP A 75 2.19 10.25 11.31
CA ASP A 75 1.50 9.74 12.50
C ASP A 75 2.15 8.47 13.08
N VAL A 76 3.10 7.86 12.35
CA VAL A 76 3.82 6.67 12.81
C VAL A 76 5.10 7.08 13.55
N HIS A 77 5.19 6.75 14.84
CA HIS A 77 6.36 7.00 15.67
C HIS A 77 7.07 5.69 16.07
N GLY A 78 8.39 5.76 16.26
CA GLY A 78 9.16 4.61 16.72
C GLY A 78 9.27 3.46 15.71
N ALA A 79 8.93 3.71 14.45
CA ALA A 79 9.17 2.81 13.33
C ALA A 79 10.10 3.48 12.31
N VAL A 80 10.96 2.68 11.68
CA VAL A 80 11.92 3.14 10.67
C VAL A 80 11.83 2.25 9.44
N ILE A 81 12.09 2.82 8.26
CA ILE A 81 12.20 2.05 7.02
C ILE A 81 13.46 1.18 7.11
N ASP A 82 13.30 -0.13 6.88
CA ASP A 82 14.42 -1.04 6.69
C ASP A 82 14.72 -1.12 5.20
N LEU A 83 15.81 -0.47 4.77
CA LEU A 83 16.23 -0.45 3.36
C LEU A 83 16.55 -1.85 2.82
N ALA A 84 16.84 -2.83 3.67
CA ALA A 84 17.03 -4.21 3.24
C ALA A 84 15.71 -4.92 2.87
N LEU A 85 14.57 -4.38 3.30
CA LEU A 85 13.23 -4.91 3.03
C LEU A 85 12.50 -4.16 1.91
N VAL A 86 13.14 -3.17 1.28
CA VAL A 86 12.60 -2.45 0.13
C VAL A 86 12.84 -3.31 -1.12
N LEU A 87 11.77 -3.88 -1.66
CA LEU A 87 11.84 -4.94 -2.68
C LEU A 87 12.07 -4.44 -4.12
N ASP A 88 11.78 -3.17 -4.41
CA ASP A 88 12.03 -2.58 -5.72
C ASP A 88 11.89 -1.05 -5.60
N SER A 89 12.99 -0.30 -5.66
CA SER A 89 12.93 1.15 -5.87
C SER A 89 12.69 1.40 -7.35
N ARG A 90 11.44 1.41 -7.80
CA ARG A 90 11.13 1.96 -9.14
C ARG A 90 11.04 3.47 -9.06
N CYS A 91 11.18 4.11 -10.22
CA CYS A 91 11.42 5.54 -10.41
C CYS A 91 10.61 6.37 -9.39
N CYS A 92 11.33 6.80 -8.34
CA CYS A 92 10.89 7.71 -7.28
C CYS A 92 10.16 7.16 -6.05
N GLY A 93 10.06 5.86 -5.73
CA GLY A 93 9.25 5.42 -4.57
C GLY A 93 9.82 4.36 -3.60
N VAL A 94 9.27 4.30 -2.38
CA VAL A 94 9.37 3.18 -1.43
C VAL A 94 8.03 2.45 -1.43
N ALA A 95 7.99 1.26 -2.02
CA ALA A 95 6.81 0.40 -2.02
C ALA A 95 7.20 -1.05 -1.74
N GLY A 96 6.21 -1.86 -1.36
CA GLY A 96 6.39 -3.29 -1.15
C GLY A 96 5.10 -3.98 -0.74
N ASP A 97 5.01 -5.28 -1.03
CA ASP A 97 3.86 -6.12 -0.69
C ASP A 97 3.96 -6.73 0.73
N VAL A 98 5.08 -6.46 1.41
CA VAL A 98 5.41 -6.93 2.76
C VAL A 98 5.95 -5.77 3.59
N PRO A 99 5.88 -5.85 4.93
CA PRO A 99 6.35 -4.78 5.80
C PRO A 99 7.80 -4.36 5.51
N ASN A 100 7.97 -3.10 5.11
CA ASN A 100 9.27 -2.46 4.88
C ASN A 100 9.62 -1.47 6.01
N MET A 101 8.73 -1.28 6.99
CA MET A 101 9.00 -0.58 8.24
C MET A 101 9.09 -1.54 9.40
N VAL A 102 10.05 -1.30 10.27
CA VAL A 102 10.28 -2.09 11.48
C VAL A 102 10.34 -1.20 12.73
N CYS A 103 10.02 -1.76 13.89
CA CYS A 103 10.18 -1.08 15.17
C CYS A 103 11.64 -0.65 15.38
N ALA A 104 11.85 0.61 15.77
CA ALA A 104 13.17 1.15 16.04
C ALA A 104 13.88 0.45 17.22
N ALA A 105 13.13 -0.08 18.18
CA ALA A 105 13.68 -0.73 19.37
C ALA A 105 14.00 -2.22 19.17
N CYS A 106 13.07 -2.99 18.61
CA CYS A 106 13.18 -4.46 18.53
C CYS A 106 13.31 -5.01 17.11
N ARG A 107 13.27 -4.16 16.07
CA ARG A 107 13.37 -4.54 14.65
C ARG A 107 12.25 -5.46 14.13
N THR A 108 11.18 -5.65 14.90
CA THR A 108 10.00 -6.39 14.42
C THR A 108 9.32 -5.62 13.28
N PRO A 109 8.89 -6.27 12.19
CA PRO A 109 8.14 -5.62 11.13
C PRO A 109 6.76 -5.13 11.62
N VAL A 110 6.38 -3.91 11.26
CA VAL A 110 5.19 -3.25 11.81
C VAL A 110 4.29 -2.58 10.77
N ALA A 111 4.83 -2.15 9.63
CA ALA A 111 4.05 -1.44 8.63
C ALA A 111 4.68 -1.53 7.23
N ILE A 112 3.85 -1.22 6.24
CA ILE A 112 4.27 -0.99 4.86
C ILE A 112 4.19 0.52 4.61
N ARG A 113 5.32 1.12 4.25
CA ARG A 113 5.39 2.43 3.65
C ARG A 113 5.17 2.26 2.15
N ILE A 114 4.15 2.94 1.63
CA ILE A 114 3.92 3.11 0.20
C ILE A 114 4.14 4.59 -0.10
N ASP A 115 5.05 4.87 -1.01
CA ASP A 115 5.43 6.19 -1.45
C ASP A 115 5.86 6.08 -2.90
N ASP A 116 5.22 6.82 -3.80
CA ASP A 116 5.51 6.79 -5.24
C ASP A 116 6.48 7.94 -5.63
N CYS A 117 6.89 8.78 -4.66
CA CYS A 117 7.74 9.96 -4.87
C CYS A 117 8.86 10.18 -3.80
N GLY A 118 9.12 9.23 -2.89
CA GLY A 118 10.10 9.33 -1.81
C GLY A 118 11.48 8.68 -2.05
N LEU A 119 12.54 9.49 -1.89
CA LEU A 119 13.99 9.19 -1.82
C LEU A 119 14.75 9.05 -3.16
N GLY A 120 14.73 10.10 -3.98
CA GLY A 120 15.86 10.34 -4.89
C GLY A 120 17.15 10.63 -4.09
N PRO A 121 18.35 10.34 -4.63
CA PRO A 121 19.60 10.85 -4.05
C PRO A 121 19.52 12.40 -3.94
N PRO A 122 20.26 13.01 -3.00
CA PRO A 122 20.29 14.47 -2.85
C PRO A 122 20.66 15.20 -4.15
#